data_AF-A0A7U9R925-F1
#
_entry.id   AF-A0A7U9R925-F1
#
_cell.length_a   1.000
_cell.length_b   1.000
_cell.length_c   1.000
_cell.angle_alpha   90.00
_cell.angle_beta   90.00
_cell.angle_gamma   90.00
#
_symmetry.space_group_name_H-M   'P 1'
#
loop_
_entity.id
_entity.type
_entity.pdbx_description
1 polymer ?
#
loop_
_entity_poly.entity_id
_entity_poly.type
_entity_poly.pdbx_seq_one_letter_code
_entity_poly.pdbx_strand_id
1 'polypeptide(L)'
;MWEDNDNKIMSILDGVEMKEKKQFPINCPICGEKQGHLYFHKYADNESIGGVWTWCSACKHCAHARYRLPEWWKNLEVIDFHKLASCPDYLEKNKVNIDAWINKLM
;
A
#
# COMPACT_ATOMS: atom_id res chain seq x y z
N MET A 1 12.80 9.24 9.52
CA MET A 1 11.53 9.97 9.57
C MET A 1 10.84 9.75 8.23
N TRP A 2 9.52 9.61 8.19
CA TRP A 2 8.79 9.44 6.93
C TRP A 2 8.49 10.81 6.31
N GLU A 3 8.62 10.92 4.99
CA GLU A 3 8.30 12.10 4.20
C GLU A 3 6.92 11.93 3.56
N ASP A 4 5.95 12.76 3.94
CA ASP A 4 4.54 12.65 3.51
C ASP A 4 4.05 13.81 2.63
N ASN A 5 4.97 14.68 2.21
CA ASN A 5 4.68 15.87 1.42
C ASN A 5 4.78 15.67 -0.11
N ASP A 6 5.36 14.55 -0.58
CA ASP A 6 5.48 14.24 -2.02
C ASP A 6 4.41 13.22 -2.46
N ASN A 7 3.35 13.73 -3.06
CA ASN A 7 2.24 12.92 -3.57
C ASN A 7 2.61 12.00 -4.74
N LYS A 8 3.81 12.12 -5.35
CA LYS A 8 4.24 11.20 -6.42
C LYS A 8 4.29 9.75 -5.98
N ILE A 9 4.46 9.48 -4.68
CA ILE A 9 4.43 8.12 -4.14
C ILE A 9 3.09 7.40 -4.41
N MET A 10 1.99 8.17 -4.55
CA MET A 10 0.67 7.62 -4.88
C MET A 10 0.58 7.04 -6.29
N SER A 11 1.48 7.39 -7.22
CA SER A 11 1.54 6.78 -8.56
C SER A 11 1.82 5.28 -8.54
N ILE A 12 2.20 4.71 -7.39
CA ILE A 12 2.21 3.26 -7.17
C ILE A 12 0.84 2.63 -7.48
N LEU A 13 -0.26 3.37 -7.26
CA LEU A 13 -1.64 2.92 -7.52
C LEU A 13 -2.00 2.77 -8.99
N ASP A 14 -1.29 3.44 -9.90
CA ASP A 14 -1.67 3.53 -11.31
C ASP A 14 -1.76 2.12 -11.93
N GLY A 15 -2.93 1.71 -12.44
CA GLY A 15 -3.10 0.36 -13.01
C GLY A 15 -3.30 -0.78 -12.00
N VAL A 16 -3.21 -0.52 -10.69
CA VAL A 16 -3.54 -1.53 -9.65
C VAL A 16 -5.02 -1.88 -9.71
N GLU A 17 -5.91 -0.90 -9.83
CA GLU A 17 -7.36 -1.14 -9.95
C GLU A 17 -7.70 -2.11 -11.09
N MET A 18 -7.01 -1.95 -12.23
CA MET A 18 -7.18 -2.76 -13.44
C MET A 18 -6.45 -4.11 -13.40
N LYS A 19 -5.83 -4.47 -12.26
CA LYS A 19 -4.96 -5.65 -12.13
C LYS A 19 -3.92 -5.75 -13.24
N GLU A 20 -3.33 -4.62 -13.64
CA GLU A 20 -2.17 -4.67 -14.53
C GLU A 20 -1.08 -5.51 -13.87
N LYS A 21 -0.31 -6.29 -14.65
CA LYS A 21 0.72 -7.17 -14.12
C LYS A 21 1.84 -6.38 -13.43
N LYS A 22 1.63 -6.04 -12.16
CA LYS A 22 2.62 -5.49 -11.25
C LYS A 22 3.08 -6.58 -10.29
N GLN A 23 4.35 -6.47 -9.87
CA GLN A 23 4.90 -7.31 -8.83
C GLN A 23 5.51 -6.41 -7.77
N PHE A 24 4.99 -6.54 -6.55
CA PHE A 24 5.48 -5.83 -5.37
C PHE A 24 6.66 -6.57 -4.72
N PRO A 25 7.67 -5.87 -4.20
CA PRO A 25 7.81 -4.41 -4.25
C PRO A 25 8.08 -3.89 -5.66
N ILE A 26 7.49 -2.74 -6.00
CA ILE A 26 7.67 -2.06 -7.29
C ILE A 26 8.80 -1.03 -7.23
N ASN A 27 9.25 -0.55 -8.38
CA ASN A 27 10.14 0.61 -8.45
C ASN A 27 9.42 1.84 -7.89
N CYS A 28 10.06 2.51 -6.94
CA CYS A 28 9.55 3.73 -6.34
C CYS A 28 9.51 4.85 -7.40
N PRO A 29 8.38 5.56 -7.59
CA PRO A 29 8.26 6.64 -8.56
C PRO A 29 9.09 7.88 -8.20
N ILE A 30 9.60 7.96 -6.96
CA ILE A 30 10.41 9.09 -6.47
C ILE A 30 11.91 8.81 -6.61
N CYS A 31 12.39 7.67 -6.10
CA CYS A 31 13.82 7.36 -6.06
C CYS A 31 14.27 6.26 -7.03
N GLY A 32 13.34 5.56 -7.71
CA GLY A 32 13.66 4.47 -8.65
C GLY A 32 13.96 3.11 -8.00
N GLU A 33 14.25 3.06 -6.70
CA GLU A 33 14.56 1.81 -5.99
C GLU A 33 13.38 0.83 -5.96
N LYS A 34 13.65 -0.47 -6.10
CA LYS A 34 12.63 -1.55 -6.05
C LYS A 34 12.19 -1.85 -4.61
N GLN A 35 11.60 -0.84 -4.00
CA GLN A 35 11.24 -0.77 -2.58
C GLN A 35 9.92 -0.02 -2.38
N GLY A 36 9.07 0.05 -3.41
CA GLY A 36 7.73 0.65 -3.36
C GLY A 36 6.68 -0.38 -2.97
N HIS A 37 5.86 -0.04 -1.98
CA HIS A 37 4.87 -0.93 -1.37
C HIS A 37 3.49 -0.30 -1.40
N LEU A 38 2.48 -1.17 -1.33
CA LEU A 38 1.07 -0.78 -1.33
C LEU A 38 0.29 -1.69 -0.37
N TYR A 39 -0.56 -1.06 0.44
CA TYR A 39 -1.54 -1.77 1.24
C TYR A 39 -2.88 -1.04 1.21
N PHE A 40 -3.96 -1.81 1.11
CA PHE A 40 -5.30 -1.30 1.33
C PHE A 40 -5.92 -1.96 2.57
N HIS A 41 -6.80 -1.23 3.24
CA HIS A 41 -7.58 -1.77 4.35
C HIS A 41 -9.06 -1.38 4.22
N LYS A 42 -9.94 -2.36 3.98
CA LYS A 42 -11.40 -2.20 4.06
C LYS A 42 -11.79 -2.02 5.53
N TYR A 43 -12.64 -1.03 5.84
CA TYR A 43 -13.12 -0.81 7.21
C TYR A 43 -14.20 -1.82 7.64
N ALA A 44 -14.93 -2.36 6.67
CA ALA A 44 -15.87 -3.45 6.84
C ALA A 44 -15.93 -4.32 5.58
N ASP A 45 -16.28 -5.59 5.71
CA ASP A 45 -16.24 -6.57 4.60
C ASP A 45 -17.14 -6.20 3.41
N ASN A 46 -18.23 -5.48 3.67
CA ASN A 46 -19.19 -5.03 2.66
C ASN A 46 -18.98 -3.58 2.21
N GLU A 47 -17.91 -2.92 2.66
CA GLU A 47 -17.57 -1.56 2.24
C GLU A 47 -16.55 -1.56 1.11
N SER A 48 -16.82 -0.71 0.10
CA SER A 48 -15.86 -0.38 -0.96
C SER A 48 -14.91 0.75 -0.56
N ILE A 49 -15.03 1.28 0.66
CA ILE A 49 -14.25 2.40 1.16
C ILE A 49 -13.32 1.92 2.27
N GLY A 50 -12.12 2.48 2.30
CA GLY A 50 -11.09 2.09 3.23
C GLY A 50 -9.93 3.07 3.26
N GLY A 51 -8.83 2.63 3.84
CA GLY A 51 -7.54 3.33 3.80
C GLY A 51 -6.64 2.75 2.70
N VAL A 52 -5.79 3.61 2.14
CA VAL A 52 -4.69 3.22 1.27
C VAL A 52 -3.38 3.76 1.82
N TRP A 53 -2.34 2.94 1.78
CA TRP A 53 -0.98 3.31 2.12
C TRP A 53 -0.07 2.99 0.95
N THR A 54 0.64 3.99 0.46
CA THR A 54 1.77 3.80 -0.45
C THR A 54 3.03 4.28 0.26
N TRP A 55 4.12 3.52 0.15
CA TRP A 55 5.38 3.95 0.77
C TRP A 55 6.59 3.34 0.11
N CYS A 56 7.75 3.93 0.36
CA CYS A 56 9.04 3.40 -0.08
C CYS A 56 9.96 3.08 1.10
N SER A 57 10.46 1.84 1.16
CA SER A 57 11.43 1.44 2.20
C SER A 57 12.76 2.17 2.08
N ALA A 58 13.16 2.60 0.87
CA ALA A 58 14.46 3.21 0.60
C ALA A 58 14.47 4.71 0.88
N CYS A 59 13.65 5.50 0.16
CA CYS A 59 13.63 6.95 0.32
C CYS A 59 12.67 7.45 1.42
N LYS A 60 11.99 6.54 2.13
CA LYS A 60 11.07 6.85 3.24
C LYS A 60 9.95 7.84 2.90
N HIS A 61 9.61 7.98 1.62
CA HIS A 61 8.40 8.70 1.24
C HIS A 61 7.18 7.81 1.43
N CYS A 62 6.07 8.40 1.88
CA CYS A 62 4.81 7.70 2.07
C CYS A 62 3.62 8.62 1.80
N ALA A 63 2.47 8.01 1.52
CA ALA A 63 1.19 8.70 1.53
C ALA A 63 0.13 7.77 2.11
N HIS A 64 -0.82 8.38 2.82
CA HIS A 64 -2.00 7.72 3.33
C HIS A 64 -3.24 8.53 2.98
N ALA A 65 -4.28 7.87 2.48
CA ALA A 65 -5.54 8.52 2.14
C ALA A 65 -6.72 7.59 2.37
N ARG A 66 -7.92 8.19 2.45
CA ARG A 66 -9.16 7.45 2.26
C ARG A 66 -9.32 7.14 0.78
N TYR A 67 -9.64 5.91 0.44
CA TYR A 67 -9.69 5.44 -0.95
C TYR A 67 -10.90 4.54 -1.19
N ARG A 68 -11.32 4.44 -2.46
CA ARG A 68 -12.27 3.42 -2.91
C ARG A 68 -11.47 2.20 -3.34
N LEU A 69 -11.59 1.10 -2.62
CA LEU A 69 -10.75 -0.07 -2.81
C LEU A 69 -11.21 -0.88 -4.03
N PRO A 70 -10.28 -1.54 -4.74
CA PRO A 70 -10.63 -2.47 -5.80
C PRO A 70 -11.53 -3.60 -5.28
N GLU A 71 -12.50 -4.04 -6.08
CA GLU A 71 -13.46 -5.08 -5.67
C GLU A 71 -12.78 -6.40 -5.28
N TRP A 72 -11.70 -6.73 -6.00
CA TRP A 72 -10.90 -7.94 -5.78
C TRP A 72 -10.06 -7.90 -4.50
N TRP A 73 -9.90 -6.73 -3.86
CA TRP A 73 -9.07 -6.61 -2.66
C TRP A 73 -9.67 -7.38 -1.48
N LYS A 74 -8.81 -8.05 -0.74
CA LYS A 74 -9.12 -8.66 0.57
C LYS A 74 -8.07 -8.23 1.57
N ASN A 75 -8.49 -7.82 2.76
CA ASN A 75 -7.57 -7.46 3.84
C ASN A 75 -6.68 -8.66 4.19
N LEU A 76 -5.42 -8.39 4.49
CA LEU A 76 -4.52 -9.40 5.05
C LEU A 76 -4.82 -9.56 6.55
N GLU A 77 -5.31 -10.73 6.96
CA GLU A 77 -5.81 -11.00 8.33
C GLU A 77 -4.78 -10.74 9.44
N VAL A 78 -3.49 -10.89 9.17
CA VAL A 78 -2.42 -10.68 10.16
C VAL A 78 -2.19 -9.21 10.50
N ILE A 79 -2.75 -8.28 9.71
CA ILE A 79 -2.64 -6.85 9.94
C ILE A 79 -3.70 -6.41 10.94
N ASP A 80 -3.23 -6.00 12.12
CA ASP A 80 -4.08 -5.46 13.18
C ASP A 80 -4.47 -4.01 12.85
N PHE A 81 -5.77 -3.79 12.63
CA PHE A 81 -6.34 -2.48 12.34
C PHE A 81 -5.99 -1.43 13.40
N HIS A 82 -5.97 -1.80 14.68
CA HIS A 82 -5.71 -0.86 15.78
C HIS A 82 -4.26 -0.36 15.83
N LYS A 83 -3.35 -0.98 15.05
CA LYS A 83 -1.95 -0.55 14.92
C LYS A 83 -1.70 0.25 13.65
N LEU A 84 -2.70 0.44 12.80
CA LEU A 84 -2.59 1.28 11.61
C LEU A 84 -2.58 2.75 12.02
N ALA A 85 -1.70 3.52 11.38
CA ALA A 85 -1.56 4.95 11.53
C ALA A 85 -1.25 5.58 10.15
N SER A 86 -1.29 6.91 10.05
CA SER A 86 -0.91 7.58 8.79
C SER A 86 0.53 7.27 8.37
N CYS A 87 1.46 7.20 9.32
CA CYS A 87 2.83 6.73 9.06
C CYS A 87 2.85 5.20 8.93
N PRO A 88 3.54 4.63 7.92
CA PRO A 88 3.49 3.20 7.64
C PRO A 88 4.45 2.37 8.51
N ASP A 89 4.85 2.81 9.71
CA ASP A 89 5.85 2.11 10.54
C ASP A 89 5.46 0.66 10.87
N TYR A 90 4.17 0.43 11.15
CA TYR A 90 3.66 -0.93 11.40
C TYR A 90 3.58 -1.75 10.11
N LEU A 91 3.18 -1.13 8.99
CA LEU A 91 3.12 -1.80 7.68
C LEU A 91 4.52 -2.15 7.17
N GLU A 92 5.52 -1.28 7.35
CA GLU A 92 6.92 -1.49 7.01
C GLU A 92 7.50 -2.74 7.68
N LYS A 93 7.15 -2.98 8.95
CA LYS A 93 7.54 -4.20 9.69
C LYS A 93 6.93 -5.47 9.09
N ASN A 94 5.82 -5.34 8.35
CA ASN A 94 5.07 -6.44 7.75
C ASN A 94 5.18 -6.47 6.21
N LYS A 95 6.03 -5.64 5.61
CA LYS A 95 6.05 -5.40 4.15
C LYS A 95 6.20 -6.67 3.31
N VAL A 96 7.00 -7.64 3.77
CA VAL A 96 7.22 -8.91 3.05
C VAL A 96 5.91 -9.70 2.92
N ASN A 97 5.11 -9.76 4.00
CA ASN A 97 3.82 -10.45 3.98
C ASN A 97 2.80 -9.68 3.14
N ILE A 98 2.83 -8.35 3.21
CA ILE A 98 1.96 -7.48 2.43
C ILE A 98 2.24 -7.63 0.93
N ASP A 99 3.50 -7.53 0.52
CA ASP A 99 3.94 -7.67 -0.87
C ASP A 99 3.56 -9.06 -1.41
N ALA A 100 3.81 -10.12 -0.64
CA ALA A 100 3.40 -11.47 -1.02
C ALA A 100 1.87 -11.60 -1.17
N TRP A 101 1.10 -10.94 -0.31
CA TRP A 101 -0.35 -10.98 -0.33
C TRP A 101 -0.95 -10.26 -1.55
N ILE A 102 -0.54 -9.02 -1.81
CA ILE A 102 -1.03 -8.29 -2.99
C ILE A 102 -0.64 -9.03 -4.28
N ASN A 103 0.58 -9.56 -4.37
CA ASN A 103 1.02 -10.35 -5.52
C ASN A 103 0.21 -11.63 -5.73
N LYS A 104 -0.31 -12.24 -4.66
CA LYS A 104 -1.20 -13.41 -4.74
C LYS A 104 -2.60 -13.02 -5.20
N LEU A 105 -3.07 -11.84 -4.85
CA LEU A 105 -4.42 -11.36 -5.18
C LEU A 105 -4.52 -10.80 -6.61
N MET A 106 -3.43 -10.26 -7.16
CA MET A 106 -3.37 -9.73 -8.52
C MET A 106 -3.44 -10.84 -9.55
#